data_AF-A0A532UKP6-F1
#
_entry.id   AF-A0A532UKP6-F1
#
_cell.length_a   1.000
_cell.length_b   1.000
_cell.length_c   1.000
_cell.angle_alpha   90.00
_cell.angle_beta   90.00
_cell.angle_gamma   90.00
#
_symmetry.space_group_name_H-M   'P 1'
#
loop_
_entity.id
_entity.type
_entity.pdbx_description
1 polymer ?
#
loop_
_entity_poly.entity_id
_entity_poly.type
_entity_poly.pdbx_seq_one_letter_code
_entity_poly.pdbx_strand_id
1 'polypeptide(L)' 'MIRNRHKLDEFYRKLDAEENLSHKEALAIYEMLHNEAVSLGAINSGNILDGLDVDLRIARAINRVGL' A
#
# COMPACT_ATOMS: atom_id res chain seq x y z
N MET A 1 -5.05 12.66 -10.27
CA MET A 1 -6.51 12.72 -9.99
C MET A 1 -7.23 11.76 -10.94
N ILE A 2 -8.00 10.80 -10.43
CA ILE A 2 -8.65 9.79 -11.27
C ILE A 2 -9.76 10.47 -12.09
N ARG A 3 -9.71 10.29 -13.42
CA ARG A 3 -10.57 11.01 -14.38
C ARG A 3 -11.95 10.38 -14.55
N ASN A 4 -12.12 9.11 -14.19
CA ASN A 4 -13.39 8.39 -14.32
C ASN A 4 -13.66 7.56 -13.07
N ARG A 5 -14.45 8.13 -12.15
CA ARG A 5 -14.78 7.53 -10.86
C ARG A 5 -15.69 6.30 -10.98
N HIS A 6 -16.62 6.30 -11.94
CA HIS A 6 -17.55 5.18 -12.12
C HIS A 6 -16.85 3.88 -12.52
N LYS A 7 -15.89 3.96 -13.46
CA LYS A 7 -15.11 2.78 -13.86
C LYS A 7 -14.26 2.24 -12.71
N LEU A 8 -13.77 3.12 -11.85
CA LEU A 8 -13.01 2.74 -10.66
C LEU A 8 -13.89 2.01 -9.64
N ASP A 9 -15.07 2.56 -9.36
CA ASP A 9 -16.00 1.96 -8.40
C ASP A 9 -16.50 0.59 -8.88
N GLU A 10 -16.73 0.41 -10.19
CA GLU A 10 -17.09 -0.89 -10.77
C GLU A 10 -15.94 -1.91 -10.68
N PHE A 11 -14.70 -1.46 -10.92
CA PHE A 11 -13.51 -2.30 -10.76
C PHE A 11 -13.35 -2.76 -9.31
N TYR A 12 -13.45 -1.86 -8.34
CA TYR A 12 -13.35 -2.22 -6.92
C TYR A 12 -14.45 -3.17 -6.48
N ARG A 13 -15.69 -2.98 -6.96
CA ARG A 13 -16.78 -3.93 -6.66
C ARG A 13 -16.54 -5.33 -7.20
N LYS A 14 -15.94 -5.44 -8.39
CA LYS A 14 -15.56 -6.75 -8.95
C LYS A 14 -14.42 -7.37 -8.16
N LEU A 15 -13.41 -6.56 -7.82
CA LEU A 15 -12.30 -6.97 -7.00
C LEU A 15 -12.76 -7.47 -5.63
N ASP A 16 -13.64 -6.74 -4.94
CA ASP A 16 -14.19 -7.15 -3.64
C ASP A 16 -15.03 -8.45 -3.74
N ALA A 17 -15.71 -8.68 -4.86
CA ALA A 17 -16.50 -9.89 -5.08
C ALA A 17 -15.63 -11.12 -5.40
N GLU A 18 -14.50 -10.92 -6.08
CA GLU A 18 -13.55 -11.97 -6.46
C GLU A 18 -12.55 -12.27 -5.34
N GLU A 19 -12.01 -11.23 -4.72
CA GLU A 19 -11.10 -11.26 -3.58
C GLU A 19 -11.88 -11.15 -2.26
N ASN A 20 -12.75 -12.14 -2.01
CA ASN A 20 -13.52 -12.21 -0.78
C ASN A 20 -12.66 -12.75 0.39
N LEU A 21 -11.53 -12.11 0.63
CA LEU A 21 -10.64 -12.39 1.75
C LEU A 21 -11.17 -11.68 2.99
N SER A 22 -11.34 -12.40 4.09
CA SER A 22 -11.58 -11.74 5.36
C SER A 22 -10.38 -10.88 5.74
N HIS A 23 -10.63 -9.80 6.48
CA HIS A 23 -9.56 -8.92 6.95
C HIS A 23 -8.44 -9.70 7.69
N LYS A 24 -8.79 -10.76 8.42
CA LYS A 24 -7.82 -11.61 9.11
C LYS A 24 -6.95 -12.41 8.15
N GLU A 25 -7.52 -12.95 7.09
CA GLU A 25 -6.77 -13.71 6.08
C GLU A 25 -5.84 -12.79 5.30
N ALA A 26 -6.33 -11.61 4.89
CA ALA A 26 -5.52 -10.61 4.23
C ALA A 26 -4.33 -10.16 5.11
N LEU A 27 -4.59 -9.92 6.41
CA LEU A 27 -3.53 -9.57 7.36
C LEU A 27 -2.50 -10.70 7.52
N ALA A 28 -2.95 -11.94 7.66
CA ALA A 28 -2.05 -13.09 7.80
C ALA A 28 -1.18 -13.28 6.55
N ILE A 29 -1.76 -13.16 5.34
CA ILE A 29 -1.02 -13.21 4.08
C ILE A 29 0.02 -12.09 4.03
N TYR A 30 -0.39 -10.88 4.39
CA TYR A 30 0.50 -9.74 4.42
C TYR A 30 1.69 -9.94 5.37
N GLU A 31 1.44 -10.39 6.61
CA GLU A 31 2.51 -10.63 7.59
C GLU A 31 3.51 -11.68 7.12
N MET A 32 3.02 -12.76 6.48
CA MET A 32 3.89 -13.79 5.91
C MET A 32 4.79 -13.23 4.80
N LEU A 33 4.20 -12.51 3.84
CA LEU A 33 4.95 -11.90 2.74
C LEU A 33 5.93 -10.84 3.23
N HIS A 34 5.53 -10.04 4.22
CA HIS A 34 6.39 -9.02 4.82
C HIS A 34 7.61 -9.65 5.51
N ASN A 35 7.39 -10.70 6.30
CA ASN A 35 8.48 -11.42 6.96
C ASN A 35 9.45 -12.06 5.96
N GLU A 36 8.94 -12.61 4.86
CA GLU A 36 9.76 -13.13 3.77
C GLU A 36 10.58 -12.02 3.10
N ALA A 37 9.95 -10.89 2.76
CA ALA A 37 10.63 -9.77 2.13
C ALA A 37 11.75 -9.18 3.01
N VAL A 38 11.53 -9.11 4.33
CA VAL A 38 12.56 -8.72 5.31
C VAL A 38 13.68 -9.77 5.36
N SER A 39 13.33 -11.06 5.39
CA SER A 39 14.33 -12.15 5.40
C SER A 39 15.19 -12.17 4.13
N LEU A 40 14.62 -11.80 2.99
CA LEU A 40 15.33 -11.69 1.71
C LEU A 40 16.13 -10.38 1.58
N GLY A 41 16.00 -9.47 2.54
CA GLY A 41 16.63 -8.14 2.50
C GLY A 41 16.06 -7.23 1.40
N ALA A 42 14.88 -7.56 0.85
CA ALA A 42 14.19 -6.74 -0.13
C ALA A 42 13.60 -5.48 0.52
N ILE A 43 13.26 -5.56 1.81
CA ILE A 43 12.82 -4.44 2.64
C ILE A 43 13.71 -4.38 3.88
N ASN A 44 14.15 -3.18 4.22
CA ASN A 44 15.19 -2.96 5.23
C ASN A 44 14.66 -2.92 6.67
N SER A 45 13.35 -2.70 6.86
CA SER A 45 12.74 -2.53 8.16
C SER A 45 11.68 -3.60 8.42
N GLY A 46 11.74 -4.19 9.63
CA GLY A 46 10.64 -5.01 10.16
C GLY A 46 9.39 -4.18 10.53
N ASN A 47 9.49 -2.85 10.46
CA ASN A 47 8.38 -1.93 10.66
C ASN A 47 8.07 -1.20 9.34
N ILE A 48 6.81 -1.32 8.92
CA ILE A 48 6.27 -0.78 7.66
C ILE A 48 6.25 0.75 7.67
N LEU A 49 6.22 1.35 8.87
CA LEU A 49 6.21 2.79 9.06
C LEU A 49 7.62 3.39 9.08
N ASP A 50 8.67 2.57 9.11
CA ASP A 50 10.04 3.07 9.04
C ASP A 50 10.30 3.64 7.64
N GLY A 51 10.79 4.89 7.59
CA GLY A 51 10.98 5.62 6.34
C GLY A 51 9.75 6.42 5.87
N LEU A 52 8.56 6.12 6.40
CA LEU A 52 7.33 6.85 6.04
C LEU A 52 7.40 8.34 6.43
N ASP A 53 8.05 8.68 7.55
CA ASP A 53 8.38 10.06 7.94
C ASP A 53 9.14 10.79 6.83
N VAL A 54 10.18 10.13 6.30
CA VAL A 54 11.09 10.70 5.31
C VAL A 54 10.33 10.90 4.01
N ASP A 55 9.55 9.91 3.58
CA ASP A 55 8.71 10.00 2.38
C ASP A 55 7.65 11.09 2.51
N LEU A 56 7.01 11.23 3.68
CA LEU A 56 6.06 12.33 3.95
C LEU A 56 6.74 13.70 3.89
N ARG A 57 7.97 13.81 4.40
CA ARG A 57 8.76 15.04 4.33
C ARG A 57 9.15 15.38 2.90
N ILE A 58 9.57 14.40 2.11
CA ILE A 58 9.87 14.57 0.68
C ILE A 58 8.61 14.97 -0.08
N ALA A 59 7.49 14.26 0.12
CA ALA A 59 6.21 14.58 -0.52
C ALA A 59 5.72 15.99 -0.17
N ARG A 60 5.90 16.43 1.09
CA ARG A 60 5.61 17.80 1.52
C ARG A 60 6.54 18.83 0.85
N ALA A 61 7.83 18.52 0.71
CA ALA A 61 8.78 19.38 0.03
C ALA A 61 8.42 19.53 -1.45
N ILE A 62 8.13 18.43 -2.15
CA ILE A 62 7.70 18.43 -3.55
C ILE A 62 6.42 19.26 -3.74
N ASN A 63 5.40 19.04 -2.89
CA ASN A 63 4.15 19.81 -2.96
C ASN A 63 4.32 21.31 -2.65
N ARG A 64 5.33 21.70 -1.85
CA ARG A 64 5.63 23.11 -1.58
C ARG A 64 6.43 23.78 -2.69
N VAL A 65 7.30 23.01 -3.37
CA VAL A 65 8.17 23.53 -4.43
C VAL A 65 7.46 23.61 -5.79
N GLY A 66 6.32 22.93 -5.95
CA GLY A 66 5.36 23.19 -7.03
C GLY A 66 5.97 23.27 -8.43
N LEU A 67 6.30 22.11 -9.01
CA LEU A 67 6.26 21.91 -10.47
C LEU A 67 4.86 21.47 -10.87
#